data_AF-A0A6A7RTM9-F1
#
_entry.id   AF-A0A6A7RTM9-F1
#
_cell.length_a   1.000
_cell.length_b   1.000
_cell.length_c   1.000
_cell.angle_alpha   90.00
_cell.angle_beta   90.00
_cell.angle_gamma   90.00
#
_symmetry.space_group_name_H-M   'P 1'
#
loop_
_entity.id
_entity.type
_entity.pdbx_description
1 polymer ?
#
loop_
_entity_poly.entity_id
_entity_poly.type
_entity_poly.pdbx_seq_one_letter_code
_entity_poly.pdbx_strand_id
1 'polypeptide(L)'
;EYEQIDIWNVNNGERFTTYSLRAERGSGVISVNGSAARRAAPGDILIIASFAVYNEVELAKYAPKLIYVDTQNRIVRTAGMIPTQAAA
;
A
#
# COMPACT_ATOMS: atom_id res chain seq x y z
N GLU A 1 9.46 3.58 -8.02
CA GLU A 1 10.37 2.41 -7.99
C GLU A 1 11.53 2.77 -7.09
N TYR A 2 12.03 1.82 -6.29
CA TYR A 2 13.05 2.01 -5.23
C TYR A 2 12.61 2.90 -4.07
N GLU A 3 11.31 3.14 -3.93
CA GLU A 3 10.76 3.95 -2.84
C GLU A 3 10.56 3.07 -1.60
N GLN A 4 10.91 3.61 -0.42
CA GLN A 4 10.62 2.96 0.86
C GLN A 4 9.10 2.85 1.05
N ILE A 5 8.64 1.68 1.45
CA ILE A 5 7.24 1.38 1.71
C ILE A 5 7.10 0.66 3.05
N ASP A 6 6.01 0.96 3.73
CA ASP A 6 5.52 0.17 4.85
C ASP A 6 4.45 -0.81 4.36
N ILE A 7 4.52 -2.04 4.86
CA ILE A 7 3.57 -3.11 4.58
C ILE A 7 2.93 -3.52 5.91
N TRP A 8 1.60 -3.54 5.92
CA TRP A 8 0.79 -4.02 7.04
C TRP A 8 -0.04 -5.22 6.57
N ASN A 9 0.24 -6.38 7.15
CA ASN A 9 -0.44 -7.62 6.81
C ASN A 9 -1.70 -7.78 7.67
N VAL A 10 -2.87 -7.75 7.03
CA VAL A 10 -4.16 -7.83 7.71
C VAL A 10 -4.41 -9.23 8.27
N ASN A 11 -3.88 -10.26 7.62
CA ASN A 11 -4.13 -11.65 7.98
C ASN A 11 -3.39 -12.07 9.25
N ASN A 12 -2.15 -11.61 9.45
CA ASN A 12 -1.30 -12.04 10.56
C ASN A 12 -0.84 -10.91 11.50
N GLY A 13 -1.15 -9.65 11.20
CA GLY A 13 -0.80 -8.49 12.02
C GLY A 13 0.65 -8.00 11.90
N GLU A 14 1.49 -8.63 11.08
CA GLU A 14 2.87 -8.20 10.85
C GLU A 14 2.93 -6.80 10.25
N ARG A 15 3.94 -6.04 10.67
CA ARG A 15 4.21 -4.68 10.19
C ARG A 15 5.70 -4.56 9.89
N PHE A 16 6.05 -4.16 8.67
CA PHE A 16 7.44 -4.08 8.27
C PHE A 16 7.68 -3.06 7.16
N THR A 17 8.92 -2.58 7.11
CA THR A 17 9.37 -1.59 6.12
C THR A 17 10.32 -2.26 5.14
N THR A 18 10.17 -1.94 3.86
CA THR A 18 11.05 -2.38 2.77
C THR A 18 11.04 -1.35 1.65
N TYR A 19 11.41 -1.72 0.42
CA TYR A 19 11.34 -0.85 -0.76
C TYR A 19 10.63 -1.53 -1.92
N SER A 20 10.06 -0.73 -2.82
CA SER A 20 9.31 -1.21 -3.98
C SER A 20 10.21 -1.51 -5.18
N LEU A 21 9.92 -2.61 -5.87
CA LEU A 21 10.51 -2.98 -7.16
C LEU A 21 9.42 -3.09 -8.22
N ARG A 22 9.72 -2.73 -9.47
CA ARG A 22 8.75 -2.79 -10.57
C ARG A 22 8.52 -4.24 -10.99
N ALA A 23 7.25 -4.63 -11.10
CA ALA A 23 6.83 -5.87 -11.74
C ALA A 23 6.24 -5.58 -13.13
N GLU A 24 5.99 -6.64 -13.90
CA GLU A 24 5.35 -6.54 -15.22
C GLU A 24 4.00 -5.82 -15.13
N ARG A 25 3.81 -4.79 -15.97
CA ARG A 25 2.56 -4.01 -15.99
C ARG A 25 1.39 -4.92 -16.38
N GLY A 26 0.29 -4.83 -15.63
CA GLY A 26 -0.91 -5.62 -15.90
C GLY A 26 -0.87 -7.05 -15.37
N SER A 27 0.20 -7.47 -14.71
CA SER A 27 0.28 -8.79 -14.07
C SER A 27 -0.56 -8.90 -12.79
N GLY A 28 -0.71 -7.79 -12.04
CA GLY A 28 -1.31 -7.82 -10.70
C GLY A 28 -0.39 -8.43 -9.63
N VAL A 29 0.89 -8.61 -9.92
CA VAL A 29 1.84 -9.26 -9.00
C VAL A 29 2.10 -8.39 -7.77
N ILE A 30 1.98 -9.00 -6.59
CA ILE A 30 2.54 -8.55 -5.32
C ILE A 30 3.45 -9.67 -4.82
N SER A 31 4.76 -9.46 -4.91
CA SER A 31 5.77 -10.46 -4.53
C SER A 31 6.57 -9.97 -3.33
N VAL A 32 6.39 -10.62 -2.18
CA VAL A 32 7.15 -10.32 -0.96
C VAL A 32 8.40 -11.20 -0.94
N ASN A 33 9.56 -10.59 -1.20
CA ASN A 33 10.80 -11.32 -1.48
C ASN A 33 11.80 -11.24 -0.31
N GLY A 34 12.78 -12.15 -0.31
CA GLY A 34 13.89 -12.13 0.65
C GLY A 34 13.43 -12.31 2.11
N SER A 35 14.03 -11.57 3.04
CA SER A 35 13.70 -11.66 4.46
C SER A 35 12.24 -11.28 4.77
N ALA A 36 11.62 -10.45 3.94
CA ALA A 36 10.22 -10.05 4.09
C ALA A 36 9.25 -11.22 3.82
N ALA A 37 9.64 -12.24 3.06
CA ALA A 37 8.82 -13.42 2.79
C ALA A 37 8.48 -14.22 4.07
N ARG A 38 9.22 -13.99 5.17
CA ARG A 38 8.91 -14.58 6.48
C ARG A 38 7.73 -13.91 7.20
N ARG A 39 7.25 -12.78 6.69
CA ARG A 39 6.20 -11.93 7.32
C ARG A 39 4.88 -11.94 6.54
N ALA A 40 4.82 -12.63 5.40
CA ALA A 40 3.62 -12.76 4.58
C ALA A 40 3.62 -14.10 3.83
N ALA A 41 2.43 -14.63 3.55
CA ALA A 41 2.22 -15.79 2.72
C ALA A 41 1.42 -15.43 1.46
N PRO A 42 1.55 -16.21 0.35
CA PRO A 42 0.65 -16.07 -0.79
C PRO A 42 -0.83 -16.12 -0.35
N GLY A 43 -1.61 -15.12 -0.77
CA GLY A 43 -3.02 -14.97 -0.40
C GLY A 43 -3.29 -14.05 0.78
N ASP A 44 -2.27 -13.59 1.50
CA ASP A 44 -2.44 -12.56 2.53
C ASP A 44 -2.88 -11.23 1.91
N ILE A 45 -3.76 -10.52 2.62
CA ILE A 45 -4.21 -9.17 2.31
C ILE A 45 -3.23 -8.18 2.93
N LEU A 46 -2.59 -7.41 2.06
CA LEU A 46 -1.58 -6.42 2.44
C LEU A 46 -2.08 -5.00 2.19
N ILE A 47 -1.81 -4.10 3.12
CA ILE A 47 -1.85 -2.67 2.90
C ILE A 47 -0.42 -2.20 2.66
N ILE A 48 -0.17 -1.51 1.56
CA ILE A 48 1.15 -0.98 1.18
C ILE A 48 1.05 0.55 1.15
N ALA A 49 1.90 1.22 1.92
CA ALA A 49 1.90 2.67 2.05
C ALA A 49 3.31 3.24 1.80
N SER A 50 3.37 4.42 1.19
CA SER A 50 4.57 5.26 1.21
C SER A 50 4.22 6.61 1.85
N PHE A 51 5.25 7.26 2.38
CA PHE A 51 5.13 8.53 3.09
C PHE A 51 6.10 9.53 2.48
N ALA A 52 5.69 10.79 2.48
CA ALA A 52 6.53 11.90 2.08
C ALA A 52 6.40 13.02 3.11
N VAL A 53 7.47 13.80 3.24
CA VAL A 53 7.50 14.99 4.09
C VAL A 53 7.07 16.18 3.23
N TYR A 54 6.16 16.98 3.76
CA TYR A 54 5.65 18.18 3.13
C TYR A 54 5.79 19.36 4.08
N ASN A 55 6.05 20.55 3.55
CA ASN A 55 5.82 21.78 4.32
C ASN A 55 4.32 22.14 4.34
N GLU A 56 3.94 23.13 5.16
CA GLU A 56 2.53 23.52 5.33
C GLU A 56 1.85 23.95 4.01
N VAL A 57 2.57 24.67 3.14
CA VAL A 57 2.03 25.17 1.86
C VAL A 57 1.78 24.03 0.88
N GLU A 58 2.67 23.03 0.86
CA GLU A 58 2.51 21.82 0.06
C GLU A 58 1.40 20.93 0.61
N LEU A 59 1.36 20.73 1.93
CA LEU A 59 0.38 19.89 2.60
C LEU A 59 -1.04 20.42 2.39
N ALA A 60 -1.24 21.74 2.39
CA ALA A 60 -2.54 22.36 2.12
C ALA A 60 -3.11 22.01 0.72
N LYS A 61 -2.26 21.58 -0.21
CA LYS A 61 -2.63 21.17 -1.57
C LYS A 61 -2.55 19.66 -1.78
N TYR A 62 -2.08 18.92 -0.79
CA TYR A 62 -1.86 17.48 -0.90
C TYR A 62 -3.16 16.69 -0.74
N ALA A 63 -3.32 15.67 -1.58
CA ALA A 63 -4.33 14.64 -1.42
C ALA A 63 -3.64 13.27 -1.57
N PRO A 64 -3.84 12.32 -0.64
CA PRO A 64 -3.26 10.99 -0.75
C PRO A 64 -3.81 10.25 -1.96
N LYS A 65 -2.98 9.43 -2.60
CA LYS A 65 -3.43 8.55 -3.67
C LYS A 65 -3.86 7.20 -3.09
N LEU A 66 -5.17 7.02 -2.94
CA LEU A 66 -5.75 5.77 -2.44
C LEU A 66 -6.11 4.87 -3.62
N ILE A 67 -5.59 3.65 -3.63
CA ILE A 67 -5.85 2.65 -4.66
C ILE A 67 -6.51 1.44 -4.01
N TYR A 68 -7.74 1.16 -4.42
CA TYR A 68 -8.49 -0.02 -4.00
C TYR A 68 -8.47 -1.04 -5.12
N VAL A 69 -8.16 -2.28 -4.77
CA VAL A 69 -8.04 -3.39 -5.72
C VAL A 69 -8.99 -4.52 -5.39
N ASP A 70 -9.31 -5.35 -6.38
CA ASP A 70 -10.02 -6.62 -6.19
C ASP A 70 -9.08 -7.77 -5.78
N THR A 71 -9.63 -8.98 -5.70
CA THR A 71 -8.89 -10.20 -5.34
C THR A 71 -7.86 -10.64 -6.38
N GLN A 72 -7.88 -10.06 -7.59
CA GLN A 72 -6.89 -10.25 -8.64
C GLN A 72 -5.93 -9.05 -8.76
N ASN A 73 -5.89 -8.19 -7.74
CA ASN A 73 -5.09 -6.97 -7.70
C ASN A 73 -5.38 -6.00 -8.86
N ARG A 74 -6.60 -6.02 -9.40
CA ARG A 74 -7.06 -5.04 -10.41
C ARG A 74 -7.65 -3.84 -9.71
N ILE A 75 -7.31 -2.64 -10.20
CA ILE A 75 -7.80 -1.39 -9.63
C ILE A 75 -9.30 -1.28 -9.88
N VAL A 76 -10.09 -1.27 -8.81
CA VAL A 76 -11.55 -1.09 -8.86
C VAL A 76 -11.98 0.33 -8.52
N ARG A 77 -11.18 1.05 -7.74
CA ARG A 77 -11.45 2.43 -7.35
C ARG A 77 -10.17 3.16 -7.00
N THR A 78 -10.15 4.45 -7.30
CA THR A 78 -9.15 5.39 -6.78
C THR A 78 -9.84 6.50 -6.02
N ALA A 79 -9.17 7.06 -5.01
CA ALA A 79 -9.71 8.18 -4.24
C ALA A 79 -8.58 9.11 -3.74
N GLY A 80 -8.95 10.37 -3.47
CA GLY A 80 -8.07 11.40 -2.90
C GLY A 80 -8.28 11.65 -1.40
N MET A 81 -9.24 10.95 -0.77
CA MET A 81 -9.62 11.17 0.62
C MET A 81 -10.27 9.93 1.23
N ILE A 82 -10.10 9.76 2.53
CA ILE A 82 -10.81 8.76 3.33
C ILE A 82 -12.01 9.47 3.98
N PRO A 83 -13.24 8.96 3.82
CA PRO A 83 -14.40 9.53 4.50
C PRO A 83 -14.25 9.49 6.02
N THR A 84 -14.82 10.47 6.72
CA THR A 84 -14.91 10.44 8.18
C THR A 84 -15.68 9.20 8.62
N GLN A 85 -15.10 8.42 9.51
CA GLN A 85 -15.76 7.26 10.09
C GLN A 85 -16.84 7.75 11.06
N ALA A 86 -18.10 7.41 10.80
CA ALA A 86 -19.20 7.72 11.70
C ALA A 86 -19.07 6.90 12.99
N ALA A 87 -19.58 7.43 14.10
CA ALA A 87 -19.78 6.63 15.31
C ALA A 87 -20.79 5.50 15.01
N ALA A 88 -20.50 4.30 15.52
CA ALA A 88 -21.35 3.12 15.39
C ALA A 88 -22.58 3.20 16.31
#